data_AF-A0AAV7I2C2-F1
#
_entry.id   AF-A0AAV7I2C2-F1
#
_cell.length_a   1.000
_cell.length_b   1.000
_cell.length_c   1.000
_cell.angle_alpha   90.00
_cell.angle_beta   90.00
_cell.angle_gamma   90.00
#
_symmetry.space_group_name_H-M   'P 1'
#
loop_
_entity.id
_entity.type
_entity.pdbx_description
1 polymer ?
#
loop_
_entity_poly.entity_id
_entity_poly.type
_entity_poly.pdbx_seq_one_letter_code
_entity_poly.pdbx_strand_id
1 'polypeptide(L)'
;MQKMGNQALNQRLEGEQALPQQEFERRQHLRAEQQRRLLEAEQQQQQQQQQQRLNNDNDYYLHNDQFLLGDNFFISSASFRDASKEDTPSRFITAMAHAIWRSELLATRVVRKQKNTGERDPLTSRKVELLSYHFENFMRTRNFSQERIRIELKKLNTYLGRVITSAKKKLRL
;
A
#
# COMPACT_ATOMS: atom_id res chain seq x y z
N MET A 1 -49.55 98.09 -7.04
CA MET A 1 -48.36 97.36 -6.58
C MET A 1 -48.45 95.92 -7.08
N GLN A 2 -47.66 95.62 -8.11
CA GLN A 2 -47.43 94.26 -8.61
C GLN A 2 -46.58 93.48 -7.61
N LYS A 3 -46.93 92.22 -7.34
CA LYS A 3 -45.96 91.17 -7.03
C LYS A 3 -46.40 89.89 -7.73
N MET A 4 -45.71 89.62 -8.83
CA MET A 4 -45.59 88.29 -9.42
C MET A 4 -44.68 87.43 -8.51
N GLY A 5 -45.01 86.16 -8.43
CA GLY A 5 -44.16 85.06 -7.96
C GLY A 5 -44.94 83.78 -8.25
N ASN A 6 -44.76 83.17 -9.43
CA ASN A 6 -43.81 82.06 -9.67
C ASN A 6 -43.81 81.04 -8.53
N GLN A 7 -43.87 79.73 -8.72
CA GLN A 7 -43.96 78.82 -9.87
C GLN A 7 -44.12 77.46 -9.16
N ALA A 8 -45.06 76.63 -9.55
CA ALA A 8 -44.80 75.42 -10.33
C ALA A 8 -43.92 74.35 -9.62
N LEU A 9 -44.35 73.09 -9.79
CA LEU A 9 -43.70 71.84 -9.36
C LEU A 9 -43.89 71.44 -7.89
N ASN A 10 -45.03 70.83 -7.61
CA ASN A 10 -45.13 69.79 -6.58
C ASN A 10 -46.00 68.65 -7.11
N GLN A 11 -45.52 67.98 -8.16
CA GLN A 11 -46.04 66.70 -8.63
C GLN A 11 -44.92 66.02 -9.44
N ARG A 12 -44.71 64.72 -9.17
CA ARG A 12 -43.68 63.79 -9.67
C ARG A 12 -42.35 63.78 -8.93
N LEU A 13 -42.35 63.03 -7.84
CA LEU A 13 -41.25 62.12 -7.48
C LEU A 13 -41.87 60.78 -7.09
N GLU A 14 -42.50 60.12 -8.06
CA GLU A 14 -42.75 58.69 -7.98
C GLU A 14 -41.66 58.00 -8.79
N GLY A 15 -40.96 57.09 -8.12
CA GLY A 15 -40.13 56.09 -8.77
C GLY A 15 -38.67 56.48 -8.88
N GLU A 16 -37.92 56.39 -7.78
CA GLU A 16 -36.51 55.99 -7.85
C GLU A 16 -35.97 55.61 -6.46
N GLN A 17 -35.14 54.55 -6.45
CA GLN A 17 -34.28 54.09 -5.35
C GLN A 17 -34.86 53.08 -4.35
N ALA A 18 -35.16 51.87 -4.86
CA ALA A 18 -35.10 50.65 -4.06
C ALA A 18 -34.30 49.56 -4.80
N LEU A 19 -33.05 49.84 -5.15
CA LEU A 19 -32.11 48.85 -5.75
C LEU A 19 -30.69 48.72 -5.13
N PRO A 20 -30.39 48.97 -3.82
CA PRO A 20 -29.04 48.65 -3.30
C PRO A 20 -28.89 47.28 -2.61
N GLN A 21 -29.91 46.76 -1.93
CA GLN A 21 -29.76 45.59 -1.04
C GLN A 21 -29.80 44.24 -1.76
N GLN A 22 -30.77 44.02 -2.66
CA GLN A 22 -30.88 42.76 -3.38
C GLN A 22 -29.65 42.46 -4.26
N GLU A 23 -29.06 43.49 -4.86
CA GLU A 23 -27.87 43.31 -5.70
C GLU A 23 -26.62 42.97 -4.87
N PHE A 24 -26.51 43.55 -3.66
CA PHE A 24 -25.45 43.24 -2.71
C PHE A 24 -25.55 41.80 -2.20
N GLU A 25 -26.73 41.35 -1.80
CA GLU A 25 -26.98 39.98 -1.36
C GLU A 25 -26.67 38.97 -2.47
N ARG A 26 -27.05 39.28 -3.71
CA ARG A 26 -26.74 38.44 -4.88
C ARG A 26 -25.24 38.32 -5.12
N ARG A 27 -24.47 39.41 -4.98
CA ARG A 27 -23.00 39.40 -5.09
C ARG A 27 -22.33 38.61 -3.96
N GLN A 28 -22.84 38.72 -2.73
CA GLN A 28 -22.35 37.93 -1.59
C GLN A 28 -22.61 36.44 -1.80
N HIS A 29 -23.81 36.08 -2.26
CA HIS A 29 -24.17 34.69 -2.58
C HIS A 29 -23.29 34.12 -3.69
N LEU A 30 -23.09 34.87 -4.79
CA LEU A 30 -22.19 34.49 -5.89
C LEU A 30 -20.76 34.25 -5.41
N ARG A 31 -20.22 35.12 -4.54
CA ARG A 31 -18.87 34.99 -3.99
C ARG A 31 -18.74 33.76 -3.07
N ALA A 32 -19.74 33.50 -2.23
CA ALA A 32 -19.78 32.33 -1.36
C ALA A 32 -19.87 31.03 -2.17
N GLU A 33 -20.67 31.02 -3.25
CA GLU A 33 -20.79 29.89 -4.16
C GLU A 33 -19.47 29.60 -4.89
N GLN A 34 -18.76 30.66 -5.32
CA GLN A 34 -17.46 30.54 -5.98
C GLN A 34 -16.40 29.97 -5.03
N GLN A 35 -16.39 30.38 -3.75
CA GLN A 35 -15.50 29.81 -2.74
C GLN A 35 -15.80 28.34 -2.46
N ARG A 36 -17.09 27.94 -2.40
CA ARG A 36 -17.47 26.53 -2.23
C ARG A 36 -16.97 25.65 -3.37
N ARG A 37 -17.13 26.09 -4.62
CA ARG A 37 -16.65 25.34 -5.79
C ARG A 37 -15.13 25.16 -5.80
N LEU A 38 -14.38 26.18 -5.37
CA LEU A 38 -12.92 26.08 -5.26
C LEU A 38 -12.51 25.05 -4.20
N LEU A 39 -13.17 25.04 -3.05
CA LEU A 39 -12.89 24.09 -1.97
C LEU A 39 -13.21 22.64 -2.38
N GLU A 40 -14.34 22.43 -3.08
CA GLU A 40 -14.71 21.11 -3.61
C GLU A 40 -13.74 20.63 -4.68
N ALA A 41 -13.28 21.51 -5.57
CA ALA A 41 -12.29 21.18 -6.59
C ALA A 41 -10.95 20.77 -5.97
N GLU A 42 -10.50 21.47 -4.93
CA GLU A 42 -9.25 21.17 -4.22
C GLU A 42 -9.34 19.82 -3.48
N GLN A 43 -10.48 19.52 -2.85
CA GLN A 43 -10.73 18.20 -2.24
C GLN A 43 -10.73 17.07 -3.27
N GLN A 44 -11.38 17.26 -4.43
CA GLN A 44 -11.36 16.26 -5.50
C GLN A 44 -9.96 16.05 -6.05
N GLN A 45 -9.16 17.11 -6.19
CA GLN A 45 -7.78 17.01 -6.65
C GLN A 45 -6.90 16.24 -5.66
N GLN A 46 -7.07 16.47 -4.34
CA GLN A 46 -6.38 15.70 -3.30
C GLN A 46 -6.79 14.22 -3.31
N GLN A 47 -8.07 13.92 -3.47
CA GLN A 47 -8.54 12.53 -3.58
C GLN A 47 -7.97 11.84 -4.83
N GLN A 48 -7.95 12.51 -5.98
CA GLN A 48 -7.35 11.96 -7.20
C GLN A 48 -5.85 11.71 -7.03
N GLN A 49 -5.11 12.63 -6.39
CA GLN A 49 -3.69 12.41 -6.11
C GLN A 49 -3.45 11.23 -5.14
N GLN A 50 -4.30 11.04 -4.12
CA GLN A 50 -4.21 9.86 -3.25
C GLN A 50 -4.49 8.56 -4.01
N GLN A 51 -5.51 8.54 -4.88
CA GLN A 51 -5.81 7.36 -5.70
C GLN A 51 -4.70 7.03 -6.71
N GLN A 52 -4.08 8.04 -7.34
CA GLN A 52 -2.96 7.83 -8.25
C GLN A 52 -1.72 7.27 -7.54
N ARG A 53 -1.44 7.69 -6.30
CA ARG A 53 -0.35 7.12 -5.49
C ARG A 53 -0.58 5.64 -5.19
N LEU A 54 -1.80 5.27 -4.80
CA LEU A 54 -2.15 3.87 -4.51
C LEU A 54 -2.08 2.97 -5.77
N ASN A 55 -2.40 3.50 -6.94
CA ASN A 55 -2.30 2.74 -8.19
C ASN A 55 -0.85 2.54 -8.65
N ASN A 56 0.01 3.56 -8.51
CA ASN A 56 1.43 3.44 -8.88
C ASN A 56 2.21 2.45 -8.01
N ASP A 57 1.85 2.31 -6.73
CA ASP A 57 2.48 1.31 -5.85
C ASP A 57 2.13 -0.14 -6.26
N ASN A 58 1.04 -0.33 -7.00
CA ASN A 58 0.60 -1.64 -7.47
C ASN A 58 1.31 -2.07 -8.78
N ASP A 59 1.60 -1.12 -9.68
CA ASP A 59 2.14 -1.41 -11.02
C ASP A 59 3.67 -1.63 -11.06
N TYR A 60 4.43 -1.12 -10.09
CA TYR A 60 5.88 -1.32 -10.01
C TYR A 60 6.28 -2.81 -9.92
N TYR A 61 5.43 -3.65 -9.32
CA TYR A 61 5.68 -5.08 -9.16
C TYR A 61 5.36 -5.93 -10.40
N LEU A 62 4.66 -5.37 -11.39
CA LEU A 62 4.28 -6.10 -12.61
C LEU A 62 5.36 -6.07 -13.71
N HIS A 63 6.24 -5.07 -13.73
CA HIS A 63 7.06 -4.79 -14.93
C HIS A 63 8.43 -5.48 -14.99
N ASN A 64 8.96 -6.04 -13.89
CA ASN A 64 10.34 -6.54 -13.83
C ASN A 64 10.49 -8.05 -13.57
N ASP A 65 9.42 -8.84 -13.59
CA ASP A 65 9.42 -10.29 -13.24
C ASP A 65 10.09 -10.64 -11.88
N GLN A 66 10.42 -9.63 -11.09
CA GLN A 66 11.19 -9.70 -9.87
C GLN A 66 10.46 -9.00 -8.73
N PHE A 67 10.41 -9.69 -7.59
CA PHE A 67 9.90 -9.21 -6.34
C PHE A 67 11.07 -8.89 -5.40
N LEU A 68 11.09 -7.67 -4.89
CA LEU A 68 12.06 -7.25 -3.88
C LEU A 68 11.70 -7.89 -2.53
N LEU A 69 12.52 -8.86 -2.11
CA LEU A 69 12.39 -9.50 -0.81
C LEU A 69 12.83 -8.56 0.34
N GLY A 70 13.79 -7.68 0.06
CA GLY A 70 14.43 -6.75 1.00
C GLY A 70 15.94 -6.71 0.80
N ASP A 71 16.62 -5.64 1.20
CA ASP A 71 18.09 -5.46 1.09
C ASP A 71 18.67 -5.79 -0.29
N ASN A 72 18.01 -5.36 -1.36
CA ASN A 72 18.38 -5.67 -2.76
C ASN A 72 18.42 -7.18 -3.09
N PHE A 73 17.79 -8.03 -2.27
CA PHE A 73 17.53 -9.41 -2.64
C PHE A 73 16.24 -9.50 -3.45
N PHE A 74 16.36 -10.05 -4.66
CA PHE A 74 15.24 -10.26 -5.57
C PHE A 74 14.94 -11.75 -5.72
N ILE A 75 13.65 -12.07 -5.81
CA ILE A 75 13.15 -13.38 -6.22
C ILE A 75 12.20 -13.20 -7.39
N SER A 76 11.80 -14.26 -8.09
CA SER A 76 10.79 -14.12 -9.15
C SER A 76 9.44 -13.69 -8.57
N SER A 77 8.78 -12.70 -9.19
CA SER A 77 7.42 -12.28 -8.84
C SER A 77 6.42 -13.44 -8.95
N ALA A 78 6.60 -14.32 -9.94
CA ALA A 78 5.78 -15.53 -10.08
C ALA A 78 5.94 -16.45 -8.87
N SER A 79 7.17 -16.73 -8.43
CA SER A 79 7.42 -17.57 -7.26
C SER A 79 6.89 -16.96 -5.97
N PHE A 80 7.01 -15.65 -5.77
CA PHE A 80 6.43 -14.97 -4.61
C PHE A 80 4.90 -15.06 -4.61
N ARG A 81 4.27 -14.82 -5.76
CA ARG A 81 2.81 -14.93 -5.94
C ARG A 81 2.32 -16.35 -5.68
N ASP A 82 3.02 -17.36 -6.19
CA ASP A 82 2.65 -18.76 -5.99
C ASP A 82 2.82 -19.18 -4.53
N ALA A 83 3.91 -18.77 -3.88
CA ALA A 83 4.07 -18.96 -2.45
C ALA A 83 2.93 -18.28 -1.66
N SER A 84 2.59 -17.05 -2.01
CA SER A 84 1.55 -16.26 -1.34
C SER A 84 0.14 -16.83 -1.53
N LYS A 85 -0.08 -17.74 -2.48
CA LYS A 85 -1.35 -18.47 -2.67
C LYS A 85 -1.43 -19.75 -1.82
N GLU A 86 -0.36 -20.17 -1.17
CA GLU A 86 -0.36 -21.41 -0.41
C GLU A 86 -1.31 -21.37 0.79
N ASP A 87 -1.95 -22.51 1.08
CA ASP A 87 -2.97 -22.60 2.15
C ASP A 87 -2.35 -22.83 3.53
N THR A 88 -1.13 -23.36 3.56
CA THR A 88 -0.49 -23.84 4.79
C THR A 88 0.86 -23.18 5.02
N PRO A 89 1.22 -22.89 6.29
CA PRO A 89 2.52 -22.32 6.65
C PRO A 89 3.72 -23.10 6.10
N SER A 90 3.67 -24.43 6.15
CA SER A 90 4.77 -25.28 5.66
C SER A 90 4.95 -25.21 4.15
N ARG A 91 3.85 -25.14 3.38
CA ARG A 91 3.90 -25.02 1.91
C ARG A 91 4.39 -23.63 1.50
N PHE A 92 3.96 -22.57 2.18
CA PHE A 92 4.50 -21.23 1.99
C PHE A 92 6.02 -21.20 2.18
N ILE A 93 6.52 -21.71 3.31
CA ILE A 93 7.98 -21.77 3.56
C ILE A 93 8.71 -22.60 2.51
N THR A 94 8.12 -23.70 2.05
CA THR A 94 8.71 -24.53 0.99
C THR A 94 8.87 -23.75 -0.30
N ALA A 95 7.80 -23.10 -0.77
CA ALA A 95 7.82 -22.30 -2.00
C ALA A 95 8.81 -21.13 -1.90
N MET A 96 8.74 -20.35 -0.82
CA MET A 96 9.66 -19.24 -0.59
C MET A 96 11.12 -19.67 -0.48
N ALA A 97 11.42 -20.76 0.23
CA ALA A 97 12.79 -21.23 0.37
C ALA A 97 13.39 -21.65 -0.98
N HIS A 98 12.61 -22.33 -1.83
CA HIS A 98 13.06 -22.64 -3.19
C HIS A 98 13.26 -21.38 -4.05
N ALA A 99 12.42 -20.35 -3.88
CA ALA A 99 12.59 -19.08 -4.58
C ALA A 99 13.87 -18.32 -4.15
N ILE A 100 14.21 -18.34 -2.86
CA ILE A 100 15.32 -17.56 -2.29
C ILE A 100 16.70 -18.21 -2.52
N TRP A 101 16.78 -19.53 -2.41
CA TRP A 101 18.05 -20.26 -2.40
C TRP A 101 18.20 -21.24 -3.57
N ARG A 102 17.12 -21.63 -4.25
CA ARG A 102 17.12 -22.73 -5.24
C ARG A 102 17.47 -24.08 -4.61
N SER A 103 17.19 -25.17 -5.33
CA SER A 103 17.28 -26.53 -4.76
C SER A 103 18.73 -26.96 -4.52
N GLU A 104 19.64 -26.54 -5.39
CA GLU A 104 21.06 -26.88 -5.40
C GLU A 104 21.77 -26.34 -4.15
N LEU A 105 21.50 -25.08 -3.80
CA LEU A 105 22.05 -24.47 -2.60
C LEU A 105 21.38 -25.03 -1.35
N LEU A 106 20.06 -25.24 -1.34
CA LEU A 106 19.36 -25.84 -0.20
C LEU A 106 19.93 -27.22 0.14
N ALA A 107 20.25 -28.05 -0.85
CA ALA A 107 20.76 -29.40 -0.62
C ALA A 107 22.17 -29.41 0.03
N THR A 108 22.96 -28.36 -0.18
CA THR A 108 24.34 -28.26 0.33
C THR A 108 24.45 -27.50 1.66
N ARG A 109 23.37 -26.81 2.09
CA ARG A 109 23.35 -26.02 3.32
C ARG A 109 22.70 -26.75 4.50
N VAL A 110 22.80 -26.12 5.66
CA VAL A 110 22.10 -26.51 6.90
C VAL A 110 21.35 -25.32 7.50
N VAL A 111 20.33 -25.59 8.31
CA VAL A 111 19.62 -24.51 9.03
C VAL A 111 20.52 -23.86 10.08
N ARG A 112 21.29 -24.68 10.81
CA ARG A 112 22.24 -24.26 11.84
C ARG A 112 23.46 -25.19 11.81
N LYS A 113 24.66 -24.64 12.01
CA LYS A 113 25.89 -25.43 12.15
C LYS A 113 25.86 -26.19 13.49
N GLN A 114 26.07 -27.50 13.45
CA GLN A 114 26.13 -28.40 14.61
C GLN A 114 27.34 -29.32 14.49
N LYS A 115 27.73 -30.02 15.57
CA LYS A 115 28.92 -30.91 15.56
C LYS A 115 28.86 -31.98 14.44
N ASN A 116 27.67 -32.46 14.09
CA ASN A 116 27.44 -33.48 13.06
C ASN A 116 27.16 -32.91 11.65
N THR A 117 27.17 -31.59 11.45
CA THR A 117 26.89 -31.01 10.13
C THR A 117 28.08 -31.02 9.19
N GLY A 118 29.29 -31.27 9.70
CA GLY A 118 30.54 -31.23 8.93
C GLY A 118 30.84 -29.82 8.40
N GLU A 119 31.42 -29.74 7.21
CA GLU A 119 31.78 -28.50 6.51
C GLU A 119 30.59 -27.78 5.85
N ARG A 120 29.35 -28.22 6.08
CA ARG A 120 28.18 -27.57 5.50
C ARG A 120 27.93 -26.22 6.15
N ASP A 121 27.81 -25.21 5.31
CA ASP A 121 27.50 -23.86 5.75
C ASP A 121 26.02 -23.70 6.14
N PRO A 122 25.73 -22.81 7.11
CA PRO A 122 24.36 -22.42 7.40
C PRO A 122 23.74 -21.61 6.24
N LEU A 123 22.41 -21.54 6.21
CA LEU A 123 21.69 -20.55 5.42
C LEU A 123 22.09 -19.14 5.87
N THR A 124 22.16 -18.21 4.92
CA THR A 124 22.52 -16.81 5.19
C THR A 124 21.51 -16.17 6.15
N SER A 125 21.96 -15.72 7.32
CA SER A 125 21.10 -15.18 8.39
C SER A 125 20.16 -14.09 7.87
N ARG A 126 20.67 -13.16 7.04
CA ARG A 126 19.85 -12.07 6.51
C ARG A 126 18.69 -12.54 5.65
N LYS A 127 18.91 -13.54 4.79
CA LYS A 127 17.83 -14.13 3.97
C LYS A 127 16.82 -14.90 4.82
N VAL A 128 17.25 -15.49 5.94
CA VAL A 128 16.36 -16.15 6.91
C VAL A 128 15.49 -15.12 7.64
N GLU A 129 16.06 -13.98 8.05
CA GLU A 129 15.30 -12.86 8.65
C GLU A 129 14.22 -12.35 7.68
N LEU A 130 14.59 -12.11 6.42
CA LEU A 130 13.64 -11.68 5.39
C LEU A 130 12.53 -12.72 5.18
N LEU A 131 12.88 -14.01 5.10
CA LEU A 131 11.87 -15.08 5.04
C LEU A 131 10.94 -15.05 6.25
N SER A 132 11.49 -14.87 7.47
CA SER A 132 10.70 -14.80 8.70
C SER A 132 9.70 -13.63 8.68
N TYR A 133 10.15 -12.47 8.20
CA TYR A 133 9.29 -11.29 8.03
C TYR A 133 8.13 -11.57 7.06
N HIS A 134 8.42 -12.10 5.88
CA HIS A 134 7.38 -12.44 4.88
C HIS A 134 6.45 -13.55 5.37
N PHE A 135 6.97 -14.50 6.15
CA PHE A 135 6.19 -15.57 6.74
C PHE A 135 5.20 -15.07 7.81
N GLU A 136 5.65 -14.14 8.65
CA GLU A 136 4.76 -13.47 9.59
C GLU A 136 3.65 -12.70 8.85
N ASN A 137 4.01 -11.93 7.83
CA ASN A 137 3.05 -11.19 7.02
C ASN A 137 2.03 -12.12 6.34
N PHE A 138 2.48 -13.23 5.75
CA PHE A 138 1.63 -14.25 5.15
C PHE A 138 0.54 -14.78 6.12
N MET A 139 0.89 -14.96 7.39
CA MET A 139 -0.05 -15.41 8.42
C MET A 139 -0.97 -14.29 8.88
N ARG A 140 -0.45 -13.06 9.02
CA ARG A 140 -1.25 -11.87 9.34
C ARG A 140 -2.33 -11.60 8.29
N THR A 141 -2.00 -11.68 7.00
CA THR A 141 -2.98 -11.49 5.91
C THR A 141 -4.05 -12.59 5.87
N ARG A 142 -3.80 -13.73 6.52
CA ARG A 142 -4.75 -14.84 6.66
C ARG A 142 -5.48 -14.85 8.00
N ASN A 143 -5.41 -13.76 8.77
CA ASN A 143 -6.10 -13.61 10.05
C ASN A 143 -5.72 -14.67 11.10
N PHE A 144 -4.48 -15.17 11.06
CA PHE A 144 -3.99 -16.05 12.13
C PHE A 144 -3.90 -15.25 13.44
N SER A 145 -4.27 -15.88 14.56
CA SER A 145 -4.09 -15.26 15.87
C SER A 145 -2.61 -15.03 16.18
N GLN A 146 -2.31 -14.02 17.00
CA GLN A 146 -0.93 -13.71 17.41
C GLN A 146 -0.25 -14.90 18.09
N GLU A 147 -1.00 -15.67 18.89
CA GLU A 147 -0.47 -16.88 19.51
C GLU A 147 -0.12 -17.94 18.46
N ARG A 148 -0.99 -18.13 17.46
CA ARG A 148 -0.69 -19.08 16.39
C ARG A 148 0.52 -18.65 15.56
N ILE A 149 0.65 -17.36 15.26
CA ILE A 149 1.82 -16.80 14.56
C ILE A 149 3.11 -17.13 15.33
N ARG A 150 3.14 -16.91 16.66
CA ARG A 150 4.32 -17.24 17.49
C ARG A 150 4.65 -18.73 17.45
N ILE A 151 3.65 -19.60 17.54
CA ILE A 151 3.83 -21.05 17.46
C ILE A 151 4.42 -21.45 16.11
N GLU A 152 3.93 -20.88 15.01
CA GLU A 152 4.41 -21.17 13.66
C GLU A 152 5.81 -20.62 13.40
N LEU A 153 6.13 -19.40 13.88
CA LEU A 153 7.47 -18.84 13.80
C LEU A 153 8.50 -19.70 14.54
N LYS A 154 8.16 -20.27 15.71
CA LYS A 154 9.02 -21.23 16.41
C LYS A 154 9.32 -22.50 15.59
N LYS A 155 8.46 -22.84 14.63
CA LYS A 155 8.63 -24.00 13.73
C LYS A 155 9.41 -23.67 12.46
N LEU A 156 9.82 -22.42 12.23
CA LEU A 156 10.51 -22.00 11.01
C LEU A 156 11.73 -22.89 10.69
N ASN A 157 12.58 -23.17 11.68
CA ASN A 157 13.75 -24.05 11.51
C ASN A 157 13.36 -25.49 11.15
N THR A 158 12.26 -25.99 11.71
CA THR A 158 11.72 -27.32 11.38
C THR A 158 11.24 -27.35 9.94
N TYR A 159 10.56 -26.31 9.47
CA TYR A 159 10.13 -26.19 8.07
C TYR A 159 11.33 -26.13 7.12
N LEU A 160 12.31 -25.27 7.40
CA LEU A 160 13.55 -25.18 6.61
C LEU A 160 14.31 -26.51 6.58
N GLY A 161 14.39 -27.23 7.70
CA GLY A 161 15.02 -28.54 7.77
C GLY A 161 14.34 -29.58 6.88
N ARG A 162 13.00 -29.57 6.81
CA ARG A 162 12.22 -30.43 5.91
C ARG A 162 12.47 -30.07 4.44
N VAL A 163 12.52 -28.79 4.11
CA VAL A 163 12.82 -28.31 2.74
C VAL A 163 14.22 -28.75 2.31
N ILE A 164 15.24 -28.56 3.14
CA ILE A 164 16.62 -29.01 2.86
C ILE A 164 16.66 -30.53 2.63
N THR A 165 15.96 -31.29 3.48
CA THR A 165 15.87 -32.76 3.33
C THR A 165 15.21 -33.15 2.02
N SER A 166 14.14 -32.45 1.62
CA SER A 166 13.46 -32.66 0.35
C SER A 166 14.37 -32.33 -0.85
N ALA A 167 15.11 -31.22 -0.79
CA ALA A 167 16.05 -30.81 -1.82
C ALA A 167 17.18 -31.85 -2.01
N LYS A 168 17.73 -32.39 -0.91
CA LYS A 168 18.73 -33.48 -0.95
C LYS A 168 18.20 -34.71 -1.66
N LYS A 169 17.00 -35.18 -1.25
CA LYS A 169 16.33 -36.33 -1.89
C LYS A 169 16.12 -36.11 -3.39
N LYS A 170 15.69 -34.91 -3.80
CA LYS A 170 15.47 -34.56 -5.21
C LYS A 170 16.77 -34.63 -6.03
N LEU A 171 17.89 -34.20 -5.45
CA LEU A 171 19.20 -34.21 -6.11
C LEU A 171 19.99 -35.50 -5.90
N ARG A 172 19.43 -36.49 -5.20
CA ARG A 172 20.06 -37.77 -4.86
C ARG A 172 21.40 -37.60 -4.11
N LEU A 173 21.44 -36.62 -3.20
CA LEU A 173 22.50 -36.36 -2.22
C LEU A 173 22.08 -36.85 -0.83
#